data_AF-A0A0H4IGJ0-F1
#
_entry.id   AF-A0A0H4IGJ0-F1
#
_cell.length_a   1.000
_cell.length_b   1.000
_cell.length_c   1.000
_cell.angle_alpha   90.00
_cell.angle_beta   90.00
_cell.angle_gamma   90.00
#
_symmetry.space_group_name_H-M   'P 1'
#
loop_
_entity.id
_entity.type
_entity.pdbx_description
1 polymer ?
#
loop_
_entity_poly.entity_id
_entity_poly.type
_entity_poly.pdbx_seq_one_letter_code
_entity_poly.pdbx_strand_id
1 'polypeptide(L)'
;MDWLIFILSVIEAIAWPVAFVAAVVFLRQEWVDVIGRIQSTKHKEIQTEFGHRLQEASKKAKSSLPDSVDLASKGLAHRLELAGYSPRGAILESWIDVEASLEELGARYEIPRDELKHPDIHMMELRLGEDNALGKGAFSLLQSLCEMRNEAFYLTNKVIESDAAKEYVSLANRMATLLKEA
;
A
#
# COMPACT_ATOMS: atom_id res chain seq x y z
N MET A 1 -50.06 -21.53 -48.70
CA MET A 1 -49.69 -22.26 -47.47
C MET A 1 -48.18 -22.19 -47.21
N ASP A 2 -47.35 -22.06 -48.25
CA ASP A 2 -45.88 -22.10 -48.14
C ASP A 2 -45.23 -20.94 -47.38
N TRP A 3 -45.87 -19.76 -47.38
CA TRP A 3 -45.37 -18.58 -46.66
C TRP A 3 -45.30 -18.79 -45.13
N LEU A 4 -46.27 -19.53 -44.57
CA LEU A 4 -46.29 -19.87 -43.15
C LEU A 4 -45.18 -20.88 -42.81
N ILE A 5 -44.92 -21.83 -43.72
CA ILE A 5 -43.87 -22.83 -43.56
C ILE A 5 -42.49 -22.16 -43.60
N PHE A 6 -42.28 -21.21 -44.51
CA PHE A 6 -41.03 -20.44 -44.59
C PHE A 6 -40.75 -19.64 -43.30
N ILE A 7 -41.76 -18.95 -42.76
CA ILE A 7 -41.62 -18.21 -41.49
C ILE A 7 -41.27 -19.17 -40.35
N LEU A 8 -41.91 -20.35 -40.30
CA LEU A 8 -41.64 -21.34 -39.27
C LEU A 8 -40.18 -21.83 -39.31
N SER A 9 -39.67 -22.15 -40.50
CA SER A 9 -38.28 -22.61 -40.68
C SER A 9 -37.24 -21.55 -40.27
N VAL A 10 -37.52 -20.28 -40.54
CA VAL A 10 -36.63 -19.17 -40.15
C VAL A 10 -36.63 -18.96 -38.64
N ILE A 11 -37.80 -19.01 -37.99
CA ILE A 11 -37.91 -18.90 -36.53
C ILE A 11 -37.16 -20.05 -35.86
N GLU A 12 -37.32 -21.28 -36.35
CA GLU A 12 -36.67 -22.46 -35.78
C GLU A 12 -35.13 -22.39 -35.90
N ALA A 13 -34.61 -21.86 -37.01
CA ALA A 13 -33.18 -21.67 -37.22
C ALA A 13 -32.58 -20.57 -36.31
N ILE A 14 -33.34 -19.50 -36.03
CA ILE A 14 -32.87 -18.32 -35.29
C ILE A 14 -33.14 -18.44 -33.77
N ALA A 15 -34.09 -19.29 -33.37
CA ALA A 15 -34.48 -19.45 -31.97
C ALA A 15 -33.29 -19.82 -31.07
N TRP A 16 -32.44 -20.76 -31.48
CA TRP A 16 -31.29 -21.17 -30.67
C TRP A 16 -30.19 -20.10 -30.57
N PRO A 17 -29.73 -19.46 -31.66
CA PRO A 17 -28.82 -18.32 -31.58
C PRO A 17 -29.34 -17.17 -30.71
N VAL A 18 -30.62 -16.82 -30.84
CA VAL A 18 -31.22 -15.73 -30.05
C VAL A 18 -31.32 -16.13 -28.58
N ALA A 19 -31.75 -17.37 -28.28
CA ALA A 19 -31.79 -17.87 -26.91
C ALA A 19 -30.39 -17.90 -26.28
N PHE A 20 -29.36 -18.30 -27.03
CA PHE A 20 -27.98 -18.32 -26.55
C PHE A 20 -27.44 -16.91 -26.27
N VAL A 21 -27.64 -15.96 -27.20
CA VAL A 21 -27.24 -14.56 -26.99
C VAL A 21 -27.99 -13.95 -25.82
N ALA A 22 -29.30 -14.17 -25.72
CA ALA A 22 -30.11 -13.70 -24.59
C ALA A 22 -29.58 -14.28 -23.27
N ALA A 23 -29.30 -15.59 -23.21
CA ALA A 23 -28.74 -16.24 -22.03
C ALA A 23 -27.40 -15.63 -21.61
N VAL A 24 -26.48 -15.40 -22.56
CA VAL A 24 -25.18 -14.78 -22.29
C VAL A 24 -25.34 -13.33 -21.79
N VAL A 25 -26.24 -12.55 -22.38
CA VAL A 25 -26.49 -11.15 -22.00
C VAL A 25 -27.08 -11.07 -20.59
N PHE A 26 -28.08 -11.90 -20.26
CA PHE A 26 -28.66 -11.96 -18.93
C PHE A 26 -27.63 -12.43 -17.87
N LEU A 27 -26.85 -13.48 -18.17
CA LEU A 27 -25.82 -13.94 -17.24
C LEU A 27 -24.73 -12.89 -17.02
N ARG A 28 -24.24 -12.24 -18.09
CA ARG A 28 -23.15 -11.24 -18.00
C ARG A 28 -23.45 -10.18 -16.94
N GLN A 29 -24.70 -9.74 -16.84
CA GLN A 29 -25.10 -8.73 -15.89
C GLN A 29 -24.92 -9.21 -14.44
N GLU A 30 -25.39 -10.41 -14.13
CA GLU A 30 -25.25 -11.00 -12.78
C GLU A 30 -23.77 -11.27 -12.41
N TRP A 31 -22.97 -11.76 -13.36
CA TRP A 31 -21.53 -12.02 -13.12
C TRP A 31 -20.74 -10.75 -12.81
N VAL A 32 -21.00 -9.66 -13.54
CA VAL A 32 -20.32 -8.37 -13.29
C VAL A 32 -20.66 -7.82 -11.91
N ASP A 33 -21.92 -7.92 -11.49
CA ASP A 33 -22.36 -7.43 -10.18
C ASP A 33 -21.74 -8.25 -9.03
N VAL A 34 -21.69 -9.57 -9.17
CA VAL A 34 -21.08 -10.45 -8.15
C VAL A 34 -19.58 -10.18 -8.02
N ILE A 35 -18.85 -10.08 -9.15
CA ILE A 35 -17.42 -9.76 -9.13
C ILE A 35 -17.18 -8.37 -8.52
N GLY A 36 -18.01 -7.38 -8.86
CA GLY A 36 -17.92 -6.04 -8.29
C GLY A 36 -18.12 -6.04 -6.77
N ARG A 37 -19.09 -6.81 -6.26
CA ARG A 37 -19.33 -6.96 -4.81
C ARG A 37 -18.14 -7.58 -4.10
N ILE A 38 -17.61 -8.69 -4.60
CA ILE A 38 -16.44 -9.38 -4.02
C ILE A 38 -15.21 -8.45 -4.01
N GLN A 39 -14.97 -7.71 -5.09
CA GLN A 39 -13.89 -6.74 -5.13
C GLN A 39 -14.10 -5.62 -4.11
N SER A 40 -15.32 -5.09 -3.99
CA SER A 40 -15.62 -4.01 -3.04
C SER A 40 -15.44 -4.45 -1.58
N THR A 41 -15.86 -5.66 -1.22
CA THR A 41 -15.66 -6.20 0.12
C THR A 41 -14.19 -6.44 0.41
N LYS A 42 -13.45 -7.02 -0.54
CA LYS A 42 -12.00 -7.25 -0.40
C LYS A 42 -11.24 -5.94 -0.24
N HIS A 43 -11.57 -4.89 -1.00
CA HIS A 43 -10.95 -3.58 -0.84
C HIS A 43 -11.21 -2.99 0.54
N LYS A 44 -12.44 -3.10 1.05
CA LYS A 44 -12.79 -2.60 2.39
C LYS A 44 -12.07 -3.35 3.51
N GLU A 45 -11.91 -4.66 3.36
CA GLU A 45 -11.16 -5.49 4.30
C GLU A 45 -9.68 -5.07 4.35
N ILE A 46 -9.03 -4.93 3.19
CA ILE A 46 -7.63 -4.47 3.10
C ILE A 46 -7.49 -3.04 3.63
N GLN A 47 -8.42 -2.13 3.33
CA GLN A 47 -8.44 -0.76 3.89
C GLN A 47 -8.43 -0.79 5.42
N THR A 48 -9.28 -1.65 6.01
CA THR A 48 -9.42 -1.77 7.45
C THR A 48 -8.15 -2.34 8.07
N GLU A 49 -7.56 -3.37 7.46
CA GLU A 49 -6.30 -3.99 7.91
C GLU A 49 -5.14 -3.00 7.87
N PHE A 50 -4.97 -2.30 6.74
CA PHE A 50 -3.93 -1.27 6.59
C PHE A 50 -4.09 -0.17 7.64
N GLY A 51 -5.32 0.33 7.84
CA GLY A 51 -5.62 1.34 8.86
C GLY A 51 -5.32 0.85 10.29
N HIS A 52 -5.63 -0.41 10.60
CA HIS A 52 -5.33 -1.00 11.91
C HIS A 52 -3.81 -1.07 12.15
N ARG A 53 -3.05 -1.58 11.19
CA ARG A 53 -1.58 -1.65 11.27
C ARG A 53 -0.95 -0.27 11.42
N LEU A 54 -1.50 0.73 10.71
CA LEU A 54 -1.05 2.11 10.83
C LEU A 54 -1.35 2.69 12.22
N GLN A 55 -2.53 2.41 12.78
CA GLN A 55 -2.87 2.82 14.14
C GLN A 55 -1.92 2.19 15.18
N GLU A 56 -1.56 0.92 15.01
CA GLU A 56 -0.56 0.27 15.86
C GLU A 56 0.82 0.89 15.73
N ALA A 57 1.26 1.17 14.49
CA ALA A 57 2.52 1.86 14.22
C ALA A 57 2.53 3.26 14.85
N SER A 58 1.42 4.00 14.75
CA SER A 58 1.23 5.32 15.35
C SER A 58 1.28 5.28 16.88
N LYS A 59 0.73 4.24 17.51
CA LYS A 59 0.88 4.01 18.96
C LYS A 59 2.33 3.75 19.34
N LYS A 60 3.05 2.88 18.61
CA LYS A 60 4.49 2.59 18.85
C LYS A 60 5.37 3.82 18.63
N ALA A 61 5.01 4.67 17.67
CA ALA A 61 5.72 5.91 17.37
C ALA A 61 5.72 6.90 18.53
N LYS A 62 4.65 6.97 19.34
CA LYS A 62 4.59 7.90 20.49
C LYS A 62 5.67 7.65 21.54
N SER A 63 6.14 6.41 21.68
CA SER A 63 7.20 6.06 22.63
C SER A 63 8.59 5.97 22.01
N SER A 64 8.69 5.96 20.69
CA SER A 64 9.93 5.56 19.97
C SER A 64 10.40 6.58 18.94
N LEU A 65 9.58 7.58 18.60
CA LEU A 65 9.93 8.63 17.66
C LEU A 65 9.78 10.00 18.33
N PRO A 66 10.59 11.00 17.93
CA PRO A 66 10.37 12.38 18.36
C PRO A 66 8.95 12.84 18.01
N ASP A 67 8.34 13.64 18.89
CA ASP A 67 6.97 14.14 18.72
C ASP A 67 6.87 15.18 17.58
N SER A 68 7.97 15.84 17.23
CA SER A 68 7.99 16.83 16.16
C SER A 68 8.09 16.18 14.78
N VAL A 69 7.07 16.41 13.97
CA VAL A 69 7.20 16.29 12.51
C VAL A 69 8.04 17.49 12.07
N ASP A 70 9.25 17.25 11.59
CA ASP A 70 10.04 18.30 10.96
C ASP A 70 9.37 18.71 9.63
N LEU A 71 8.56 19.77 9.68
CA LEU A 71 7.91 20.35 8.51
C LEU A 71 8.91 21.04 7.56
N ALA A 72 10.13 21.31 8.01
CA ALA A 72 11.21 21.82 7.16
C ALA A 72 11.93 20.70 6.40
N SER A 73 11.60 19.44 6.68
CA SER A 73 12.03 18.27 5.90
C SER A 73 11.74 18.50 4.41
N LYS A 74 12.81 18.46 3.60
CA LYS A 74 12.71 18.65 2.16
C LYS A 74 11.75 17.61 1.58
N GLY A 75 10.71 18.08 0.90
CA GLY A 75 9.76 17.21 0.18
C GLY A 75 8.59 16.67 1.01
N LEU A 76 8.53 16.92 2.34
CA LEU A 76 7.41 16.42 3.15
C LEU A 76 6.06 17.00 2.69
N ALA A 77 5.99 18.31 2.48
CA ALA A 77 4.77 18.97 2.00
C ALA A 77 4.31 18.38 0.65
N HIS A 78 5.26 18.12 -0.26
CA HIS A 78 4.97 17.52 -1.56
C HIS A 78 4.39 16.11 -1.42
N ARG A 79 4.96 15.26 -0.55
CA ARG A 79 4.46 13.91 -0.31
C ARG A 79 3.10 13.89 0.38
N LEU A 80 2.82 14.85 1.27
CA LEU A 80 1.50 15.01 1.89
C LEU A 80 0.44 15.44 0.86
N GLU A 81 0.79 16.31 -0.09
CA GLU A 81 -0.07 16.62 -1.23
C GLU A 81 -0.26 15.39 -2.13
N LEU A 82 0.82 14.69 -2.44
CA LEU A 82 0.80 13.46 -3.24
C LEU A 82 -0.12 12.41 -2.62
N ALA A 83 -0.17 12.30 -1.30
CA ALA A 83 -1.07 11.35 -0.63
C ALA A 83 -2.56 11.61 -0.95
N GLY A 84 -2.92 12.84 -1.30
CA GLY A 84 -4.29 13.22 -1.67
C GLY A 84 -4.74 12.68 -3.04
N TYR A 85 -3.83 12.47 -3.99
CA TYR A 85 -4.16 12.04 -5.36
C TYR A 85 -3.44 10.76 -5.82
N SER A 86 -2.36 10.38 -5.15
CA SER A 86 -1.65 9.11 -5.31
C SER A 86 -1.19 8.57 -3.94
N PRO A 87 -2.11 8.01 -3.13
CA PRO A 87 -1.81 7.45 -1.80
C PRO A 87 -0.64 6.46 -1.82
N ARG A 88 -0.65 5.53 -2.79
CA ARG A 88 0.44 4.57 -2.99
C ARG A 88 1.75 5.26 -3.35
N GLY A 89 1.71 6.24 -4.25
CA GLY A 89 2.89 6.99 -4.67
C GLY A 89 3.53 7.70 -3.48
N ALA A 90 2.74 8.33 -2.63
CA ALA A 90 3.22 9.01 -1.44
C ALA A 90 3.88 8.07 -0.43
N ILE A 91 3.32 6.87 -0.22
CA ILE A 91 3.94 5.84 0.64
C ILE A 91 5.31 5.45 0.07
N LEU A 92 5.36 5.08 -1.21
CA LEU A 92 6.61 4.67 -1.87
C LEU A 92 7.66 5.79 -1.85
N GLU A 93 7.26 7.04 -2.14
CA GLU A 93 8.18 8.18 -2.16
C GLU A 93 8.67 8.55 -0.76
N SER A 94 7.82 8.47 0.26
CA SER A 94 8.24 8.71 1.65
C SER A 94 9.23 7.67 2.18
N TRP A 95 9.16 6.45 1.66
CA TRP A 95 10.08 5.39 2.05
C TRP A 95 11.50 5.61 1.50
N ILE A 96 11.64 6.30 0.35
CA ILE A 96 12.96 6.63 -0.21
C ILE A 96 13.77 7.48 0.77
N ASP A 97 13.14 8.42 1.47
CA ASP A 97 13.81 9.24 2.50
C ASP A 97 14.26 8.40 3.69
N VAL A 98 13.47 7.38 4.08
CA VAL A 98 13.84 6.44 5.14
C VAL A 98 15.04 5.60 4.72
N GLU A 99 15.05 5.07 3.49
CA GLU A 99 16.19 4.32 2.93
C GLU A 99 17.45 5.18 2.86
N ALA A 100 17.36 6.43 2.41
CA ALA A 100 18.47 7.36 2.39
C ALA A 100 19.03 7.61 3.81
N SER A 101 18.14 7.84 4.80
CA SER A 101 18.58 7.99 6.19
C SER A 101 19.22 6.71 6.76
N LEU A 102 18.73 5.53 6.38
CA LEU A 102 19.35 4.25 6.78
C LEU A 102 20.74 4.08 6.17
N GLU A 103 20.93 4.47 4.90
CA GLU A 103 22.24 4.45 4.26
C GLU A 103 23.22 5.40 4.95
N GLU A 104 22.77 6.62 5.29
CA GLU A 104 23.56 7.59 6.02
C GLU A 104 23.96 7.10 7.42
N LEU A 105 23.01 6.49 8.14
CA LEU A 105 23.26 5.89 9.45
C LEU A 105 24.26 4.72 9.32
N GLY A 106 24.03 3.80 8.40
CA GLY A 106 24.93 2.67 8.16
C GLY A 106 26.35 3.13 7.82
N ALA A 107 26.50 4.21 7.05
CA ALA A 107 27.80 4.80 6.75
C ALA A 107 28.51 5.37 8.00
N ARG A 108 27.77 5.93 8.98
CA ARG A 108 28.35 6.40 10.25
C ARG A 108 28.90 5.26 11.11
N TYR A 109 28.26 4.10 11.04
CA TYR A 109 28.64 2.88 11.77
C TYR A 109 29.49 1.90 10.94
N GLU A 110 30.07 2.37 9.82
CA GLU A 110 30.95 1.58 8.94
C GLU A 110 30.32 0.26 8.41
N ILE A 111 28.99 0.23 8.26
CA ILE A 111 28.25 -0.92 7.72
C ILE A 111 28.40 -0.93 6.19
N PRO A 112 28.80 -2.05 5.55
CA PRO A 112 28.97 -2.12 4.11
C PRO A 112 27.69 -1.79 3.34
N ARG A 113 27.79 -0.97 2.28
CA ARG A 113 26.63 -0.59 1.44
C ARG A 113 25.89 -1.76 0.82
N ASP A 114 26.57 -2.85 0.50
CA ASP A 114 25.92 -4.04 -0.07
C ASP A 114 25.01 -4.74 0.95
N GLU A 115 25.26 -4.59 2.25
CA GLU A 115 24.37 -5.06 3.33
C GLU A 115 23.18 -4.10 3.56
N LEU A 116 23.25 -2.86 3.08
CA LEU A 116 22.20 -1.84 3.22
C LEU A 116 21.20 -1.81 2.05
N LYS A 117 21.55 -2.40 0.88
CA LYS A 117 20.68 -2.47 -0.32
C LYS A 117 19.41 -3.29 -0.11
N HIS A 118 19.47 -4.24 0.80
CA HIS A 118 18.32 -4.93 1.36
C HIS A 118 18.48 -4.80 2.86
N PRO A 119 17.90 -3.75 3.49
CA PRO A 119 18.03 -3.59 4.92
C PRO A 119 17.32 -4.79 5.55
N ASP A 120 18.09 -5.82 5.85
CA ASP A 120 17.69 -6.82 6.80
C ASP A 120 17.66 -6.07 8.13
N ILE A 121 16.49 -5.53 8.43
CA ILE A 121 16.25 -4.69 9.60
C ILE A 121 16.70 -5.44 10.86
N HIS A 122 16.65 -6.77 10.85
CA HIS A 122 17.17 -7.61 11.93
C HIS A 122 18.70 -7.55 12.05
N MET A 123 19.44 -7.61 10.94
CA MET A 123 20.89 -7.44 10.94
C MET A 123 21.30 -6.02 11.36
N MET A 124 20.53 -5.01 10.95
CA MET A 124 20.74 -3.63 11.41
C MET A 124 20.47 -3.51 12.92
N GLU A 125 19.39 -4.13 13.42
CA GLU A 125 19.09 -4.19 14.86
C GLU A 125 20.22 -4.88 15.65
N LEU A 126 20.79 -5.96 15.12
CA LEU A 126 21.88 -6.67 15.77
C LEU A 126 23.16 -5.82 15.85
N ARG A 127 23.52 -5.12 14.77
CA ARG A 127 24.74 -4.29 14.71
C ARG A 127 24.60 -2.98 15.49
N LEU A 128 23.45 -2.31 15.39
CA LEU A 128 23.21 -1.00 16.01
C LEU A 128 22.62 -1.11 17.42
N GLY A 129 22.17 -2.32 17.81
CA GLY A 129 21.61 -2.61 19.13
C GLY A 129 22.64 -2.63 20.24
N GLU A 130 23.91 -2.93 19.94
CA GLU A 130 25.02 -2.86 20.91
C GLU A 130 25.26 -1.43 21.38
N ASP A 131 25.11 -0.46 20.48
CA ASP A 131 25.30 0.97 20.76
C ASP A 131 24.01 1.68 21.23
N ASN A 132 22.89 0.96 21.32
CA ASN A 132 21.56 1.48 21.63
C ASN A 132 21.17 2.72 20.79
N ALA A 133 21.63 2.79 19.54
CA ALA A 133 21.53 3.99 18.70
C ALA A 133 20.08 4.43 18.44
N LEU A 134 19.16 3.46 18.32
CA LEU A 134 17.74 3.70 18.00
C LEU A 134 16.76 3.11 19.03
N GLY A 135 17.21 2.15 19.85
CA GLY A 135 16.37 1.37 20.75
C GLY A 135 15.45 0.37 20.03
N LYS A 136 15.05 -0.70 20.73
CA LYS A 136 14.22 -1.80 20.16
C LYS A 136 12.87 -1.34 19.60
N GLY A 137 12.29 -0.28 20.18
CA GLY A 137 11.01 0.28 19.73
C GLY A 137 11.08 0.82 18.30
N ALA A 138 12.15 1.55 17.97
CA ALA A 138 12.33 2.15 16.65
C ALA A 138 12.55 1.08 15.56
N PHE A 139 13.33 0.03 15.82
CA PHE A 139 13.50 -1.09 14.87
C PHE A 139 12.18 -1.79 14.56
N SER A 140 11.38 -2.08 15.60
CA SER A 140 10.07 -2.71 15.40
C SER A 140 9.11 -1.84 14.56
N LEU A 141 9.21 -0.51 14.71
CA LEU A 141 8.42 0.44 13.95
C LEU A 141 8.93 0.55 12.50
N LEU A 142 10.25 0.57 12.31
CA LEU A 142 10.88 0.57 10.99
C LEU A 142 10.47 -0.68 10.19
N GLN A 143 10.47 -1.85 10.84
CA GLN A 143 9.98 -3.10 10.24
C GLN A 143 8.50 -2.98 9.84
N SER A 144 7.66 -2.47 10.74
CA SER A 144 6.23 -2.28 10.46
C SER A 144 6.02 -1.36 9.25
N LEU A 145 6.79 -0.26 9.14
CA LEU A 145 6.75 0.66 8.01
C LEU A 145 7.22 0.02 6.70
N CYS A 146 8.26 -0.82 6.74
CA CYS A 146 8.77 -1.56 5.59
C CYS A 146 7.73 -2.54 5.06
N GLU A 147 7.08 -3.31 5.94
CA GLU A 147 6.04 -4.26 5.57
C GLU A 147 4.81 -3.55 4.98
N MET A 148 4.39 -2.42 5.54
CA MET A 148 3.30 -1.60 5.00
C MET A 148 3.66 -1.01 3.62
N ARG A 149 4.92 -0.62 3.41
CA ARG A 149 5.42 -0.20 2.08
C ARG A 149 5.35 -1.33 1.07
N ASN A 150 5.79 -2.53 1.47
CA ASN A 150 5.77 -3.71 0.60
C ASN A 150 4.34 -4.10 0.23
N GLU A 151 3.41 -4.02 1.17
CA GLU A 151 1.99 -4.22 0.90
C GLU A 151 1.47 -3.16 -0.08
N ALA A 152 1.72 -1.87 0.19
CA ALA A 152 1.26 -0.77 -0.66
C ALA A 152 1.73 -0.89 -2.11
N PHE A 153 2.92 -1.46 -2.37
CA PHE A 153 3.41 -1.73 -3.72
C PHE A 153 2.46 -2.61 -4.53
N TYR A 154 1.85 -3.62 -3.91
CA TYR A 154 0.92 -4.54 -4.56
C TYR A 154 -0.52 -3.99 -4.62
N LEU A 155 -0.84 -2.97 -3.83
CA LEU A 155 -2.17 -2.38 -3.78
C LEU A 155 -2.41 -1.36 -4.89
N THR A 156 -3.68 -1.14 -5.21
CA THR A 156 -4.10 -0.06 -6.11
C THR A 156 -4.46 1.19 -5.31
N ASN A 157 -4.37 2.38 -5.93
CA ASN A 157 -4.72 3.66 -5.27
C ASN A 157 -6.15 3.70 -4.70
N LYS A 158 -7.07 2.86 -5.19
CA LYS A 158 -8.46 2.78 -4.68
C LYS A 158 -8.57 2.08 -3.33
N VAL A 159 -7.55 1.32 -2.94
CA VAL A 159 -7.53 0.52 -1.70
C VAL A 159 -6.87 1.27 -0.56
N ILE A 160 -6.05 2.28 -0.81
CA ILE A 160 -5.38 3.03 0.24
C ILE A 160 -6.12 4.36 0.42
N GLU A 161 -6.64 4.61 1.62
CA GLU A 161 -7.25 5.90 1.94
C GLU A 161 -6.20 7.01 1.99
N SER A 162 -6.54 8.19 1.47
CA SER A 162 -5.64 9.36 1.46
C SER A 162 -5.14 9.71 2.86
N ASP A 163 -6.01 9.68 3.86
CA ASP A 163 -5.62 10.06 5.23
C ASP A 163 -4.70 9.03 5.88
N ALA A 164 -4.91 7.73 5.60
CA ALA A 164 -3.98 6.67 5.99
C ALA A 164 -2.61 6.86 5.33
N ALA A 165 -2.58 7.24 4.04
CA ALA A 165 -1.31 7.55 3.37
C ALA A 165 -0.61 8.78 3.97
N LYS A 166 -1.34 9.85 4.33
CA LYS A 166 -0.75 11.03 5.00
C LYS A 166 -0.16 10.69 6.37
N GLU A 167 -0.85 9.86 7.15
CA GLU A 167 -0.34 9.39 8.44
C GLU A 167 0.92 8.52 8.24
N TYR A 168 0.93 7.62 7.25
CA TYR A 168 2.15 6.87 6.89
C TYR A 168 3.31 7.81 6.53
N VAL A 169 3.08 8.79 5.64
CA VAL A 169 4.10 9.78 5.23
C VAL A 169 4.65 10.52 6.44
N SER A 170 3.80 10.88 7.40
CA SER A 170 4.20 11.57 8.63
C SER A 170 5.05 10.67 9.53
N LEU A 171 4.70 9.40 9.68
CA LEU A 171 5.47 8.41 10.44
C LEU A 171 6.82 8.12 9.78
N ALA A 172 6.84 7.94 8.46
CA ALA A 172 8.06 7.74 7.69
C ALA A 172 9.00 8.94 7.81
N ASN A 173 8.48 10.17 7.76
CA ASN A 173 9.29 11.38 7.97
C ASN A 173 9.90 11.43 9.36
N ARG A 174 9.12 11.17 10.41
CA ARG A 174 9.62 11.12 11.80
C ARG A 174 10.69 10.04 11.98
N MET A 175 10.52 8.88 11.34
CA MET A 175 11.53 7.82 11.32
C MET A 175 12.79 8.29 10.60
N ALA A 176 12.68 8.91 9.43
CA ALA A 176 13.83 9.44 8.70
C ALA A 176 14.59 10.51 9.49
N THR A 177 13.89 11.36 10.27
CA THR A 177 14.51 12.32 11.20
C THR A 177 15.26 11.60 12.32
N LEU A 178 14.64 10.63 13.00
CA LEU A 178 15.30 9.85 14.05
C LEU A 178 16.58 9.20 13.51
N LEU A 179 16.52 8.57 12.33
CA LEU A 179 17.66 7.91 11.70
C LEU A 179 18.79 8.87 11.33
N LYS A 180 18.51 10.15 11.08
CA LYS A 180 19.54 11.18 10.82
C LYS A 180 20.19 11.68 12.09
N GLU A 181 19.46 11.68 13.20
CA GLU A 181 19.89 12.20 14.50
C GLU A 181 20.59 11.16 15.38
N ALA A 182 20.37 9.86 15.12
CA ALA A 182 21.04 8.74 15.77
C ALA A 182 22.51 8.61 15.37
#